data_AF-A0A7X5JDU0-F1
#
_entry.id   AF-A0A7X5JDU0-F1
#
_cell.length_a   1.000
_cell.length_b   1.000
_cell.length_c   1.000
_cell.angle_alpha   90.00
_cell.angle_beta   90.00
_cell.angle_gamma   90.00
#
_symmetry.space_group_name_H-M   'P 1'
#
loop_
_entity.id
_entity.type
_entity.pdbx_description
1 polymer ?
#
loop_
_entity_poly.entity_id
_entity_poly.type
_entity_poly.pdbx_seq_one_letter_code
_entity_poly.pdbx_strand_id
1 'polypeptide(L)'
;MNFWDITLWERMYIDLWSVPHFLFGLIAFYLLQKAGMKKVSAFFITIFFAILWELLELLTPIQEYLTNILTDIIFAGLGFYFFALIEKTNIKNSKKIFKISFWLFIFFCVLGYLAAFIRNFF
;
A
#
# COMPACT_ATOMS: atom_id res chain seq x y z
N MET A 1 -3.92 -16.55 -15.29
CA MET A 1 -2.95 -15.52 -14.89
C MET A 1 -2.04 -16.14 -13.86
N ASN A 2 -0.74 -16.22 -14.11
CA ASN A 2 0.21 -16.81 -13.17
C ASN A 2 0.62 -15.72 -12.17
N PHE A 3 0.29 -15.86 -10.88
CA PHE A 3 0.66 -14.87 -9.85
C PHE A 3 2.18 -14.72 -9.70
N TRP A 4 2.94 -15.70 -10.17
CA TRP A 4 4.40 -15.71 -10.17
C TRP A 4 5.00 -14.99 -11.37
N ASP A 5 4.18 -14.48 -12.30
CA ASP A 5 4.66 -13.69 -13.42
C ASP A 5 5.09 -12.30 -12.94
N ILE A 6 6.39 -12.05 -12.96
CA ILE A 6 6.99 -10.78 -12.50
C ILE A 6 6.45 -9.59 -13.30
N THR A 7 5.97 -9.79 -14.54
CA THR A 7 5.39 -8.71 -15.34
C THR A 7 4.06 -8.20 -14.81
N LEU A 8 3.46 -8.88 -13.83
CA LEU A 8 2.30 -8.39 -13.08
C LEU A 8 2.69 -7.58 -11.85
N TRP A 9 3.90 -7.78 -11.34
CA TRP A 9 4.45 -7.12 -10.16
C TRP A 9 5.32 -5.92 -10.50
N GLU A 10 5.87 -5.84 -11.70
CA GLU A 10 6.77 -4.75 -12.08
C GLU A 10 6.29 -4.12 -13.39
N ARG A 11 5.41 -3.12 -13.29
CA ARG A 11 4.94 -2.35 -14.46
C ARG A 11 5.30 -0.89 -14.35
N MET A 12 5.30 -0.21 -15.50
CA MET A 12 5.68 1.20 -15.56
C MET A 12 4.77 2.13 -14.73
N TYR A 13 3.49 1.81 -14.53
CA TYR A 13 2.54 2.72 -13.87
C TYR A 13 1.66 2.09 -12.81
N ILE A 14 1.10 0.91 -13.04
CA ILE A 14 0.23 0.26 -12.05
C ILE A 14 0.51 -1.23 -12.15
N ASP A 15 0.82 -1.84 -11.03
CA ASP A 15 1.03 -3.26 -10.88
C ASP A 15 0.42 -3.76 -9.57
N LEU A 16 0.83 -4.96 -9.16
CA LEU A 16 0.36 -5.58 -7.94
C LEU A 16 0.94 -4.96 -6.67
N TRP A 17 2.00 -4.12 -6.73
CA TRP A 17 2.51 -3.35 -5.58
C TRP A 17 1.66 -2.12 -5.28
N SER A 18 1.01 -1.54 -6.28
CA SER A 18 0.04 -0.45 -6.06
C SER A 18 -1.13 -0.86 -5.11
N VAL A 19 -1.47 -2.15 -5.06
CA VAL A 19 -2.51 -2.70 -4.17
C VAL A 19 -2.13 -2.59 -2.69
N PRO A 20 -1.02 -3.18 -2.20
CA PRO A 20 -0.60 -3.01 -0.82
C PRO A 20 -0.31 -1.54 -0.45
N HIS A 21 0.11 -0.66 -1.36
CA HIS A 21 0.18 0.79 -1.07
C HIS A 21 -1.19 1.40 -0.80
N PHE A 22 -2.19 1.10 -1.63
CA PHE A 22 -3.57 1.52 -1.37
C PHE A 22 -4.09 1.01 -0.02
N LEU A 23 -3.85 -0.27 0.26
CA LEU A 23 -4.25 -0.89 1.53
C LEU A 23 -3.53 -0.27 2.72
N PHE A 24 -2.26 0.10 2.58
CA PHE A 24 -1.50 0.85 3.58
C PHE A 24 -2.15 2.20 3.89
N GLY A 25 -2.60 2.94 2.88
CA GLY A 25 -3.37 4.17 3.06
C GLY A 25 -4.63 3.98 3.92
N LEU A 26 -5.40 2.91 3.66
CA LEU A 26 -6.58 2.54 4.46
C LEU A 26 -6.22 2.27 5.93
N ILE A 27 -5.17 1.48 6.14
CA ILE A 27 -4.68 1.08 7.46
C ILE A 27 -4.17 2.29 8.24
N ALA A 28 -3.34 3.12 7.60
CA ALA A 28 -2.73 4.31 8.18
C ALA A 28 -3.79 5.31 8.63
N PHE A 29 -4.81 5.57 7.81
CA PHE A 29 -5.95 6.41 8.20
C PHE A 29 -6.57 5.93 9.51
N TYR A 30 -6.97 4.65 9.57
CA TYR A 30 -7.65 4.10 10.74
C TYR A 30 -6.78 4.17 12.01
N LEU A 31 -5.50 3.78 11.91
CA LEU A 31 -4.59 3.76 13.06
C LEU A 31 -4.29 5.17 13.58
N LEU A 32 -3.98 6.11 12.68
CA LEU A 32 -3.62 7.48 13.06
C LEU A 32 -4.83 8.26 13.59
N GLN A 33 -6.03 8.06 13.02
CA GLN A 33 -7.26 8.63 13.59
C GLN A 33 -7.58 8.04 14.96
N LYS A 34 -7.39 6.73 15.15
CA LYS A 34 -7.57 6.09 16.46
C LYS A 34 -6.56 6.57 17.51
N ALA A 35 -5.36 6.97 17.07
CA ALA A 35 -4.37 7.65 17.90
C ALA A 35 -4.70 9.12 18.20
N GLY A 36 -5.84 9.64 17.72
CA GLY A 36 -6.30 11.01 17.96
C GLY A 36 -5.65 12.06 17.06
N MET A 37 -4.96 11.66 15.98
CA MET A 37 -4.30 12.61 15.10
C MET A 37 -5.30 13.36 14.22
N LYS A 38 -5.01 14.64 13.95
CA LYS A 38 -5.79 15.43 12.97
C LYS A 38 -5.64 14.82 11.57
N LYS A 39 -6.74 14.77 10.80
CA LYS A 39 -6.79 14.15 9.45
C LYS A 39 -5.68 14.64 8.51
N VAL A 40 -5.41 15.95 8.51
CA VAL A 40 -4.36 16.55 7.66
C VAL A 40 -2.96 16.06 8.08
N SER A 41 -2.64 16.09 9.37
CA SER A 41 -1.37 15.57 9.88
C SER A 41 -1.21 14.08 9.60
N ALA A 42 -2.28 13.30 9.78
CA ALA A 42 -2.28 11.87 9.50
C ALA A 42 -2.05 11.59 8.00
N PHE A 43 -2.59 12.41 7.10
CA PHE A 43 -2.34 12.30 5.66
C PHE A 43 -0.86 12.50 5.32
N PHE A 44 -0.25 13.59 5.81
CA PHE A 44 1.17 13.86 5.55
C PHE A 44 2.09 12.78 6.13
N ILE A 45 1.76 12.24 7.30
CA ILE A 45 2.49 11.10 7.89
C ILE A 45 2.36 9.86 7.01
N THR A 46 1.15 9.58 6.49
CA THR A 46 0.92 8.45 5.59
C THR A 46 1.76 8.59 4.32
N ILE A 47 1.76 9.77 3.70
CA ILE A 47 2.58 10.03 2.50
C ILE A 47 4.08 9.93 2.82
N PHE A 48 4.52 10.46 3.97
CA PHE A 48 5.91 10.34 4.41
C PHE A 48 6.34 8.87 4.53
N PHE A 49 5.51 8.02 5.15
CA PHE A 49 5.81 6.59 5.25
C PHE A 49 5.72 5.86 3.92
N ALA A 50 4.82 6.25 3.02
CA ALA A 50 4.79 5.70 1.66
C ALA A 50 6.09 6.03 0.92
N ILE A 51 6.57 7.28 0.98
CA ILE A 51 7.88 7.66 0.41
C ILE A 51 9.01 6.84 1.04
N LEU A 52 9.01 6.67 2.37
CA LEU A 52 10.04 5.85 3.03
C LEU A 52 10.00 4.39 2.58
N TRP A 53 8.82 3.83 2.34
CA TRP A 53 8.68 2.48 1.82
C TRP A 53 9.36 2.36 0.45
N GLU A 54 8.99 3.20 -0.51
CA GLU A 54 9.60 3.20 -1.85
C GLU A 54 11.13 3.32 -1.79
N LEU A 55 11.64 4.20 -0.93
CA LEU A 55 13.08 4.37 -0.72
C LEU A 55 13.75 3.12 -0.14
N LEU A 56 13.04 2.33 0.67
CA LEU A 56 13.53 1.05 1.17
C LEU A 56 13.47 -0.03 0.09
N GLU A 57 12.48 -0.01 -0.80
CA GLU A 57 12.39 -0.94 -1.94
C GLU A 57 13.54 -0.77 -2.93
N LEU A 58 14.04 0.45 -3.11
CA LEU A 58 15.28 0.70 -3.86
C LEU A 58 16.52 -0.02 -3.29
N LEU A 59 16.47 -0.49 -2.04
CA LEU A 59 17.53 -1.30 -1.42
C LEU A 59 17.31 -2.81 -1.60
N THR A 60 16.19 -3.20 -2.19
CA THR A 60 15.81 -4.59 -2.45
C THR A 60 16.08 -4.95 -3.92
N PRO A 61 16.09 -6.23 -4.31
CA PRO A 61 16.29 -6.61 -5.72
C PRO A 61 15.06 -6.38 -6.60
N ILE A 62 14.01 -5.71 -6.10
CA ILE A 62 12.82 -5.31 -6.85
C ILE A 62 13.24 -4.18 -7.80
N GLN A 63 13.04 -4.37 -9.11
CA GLN A 63 13.44 -3.38 -10.11
C GLN A 63 12.23 -2.59 -10.59
N GLU A 64 11.93 -1.50 -9.87
CA GLU A 64 10.80 -0.64 -10.19
C GLU A 64 11.16 0.56 -11.07
N TYR A 65 10.19 0.95 -11.91
CA TYR A 65 10.26 2.16 -12.69
C TYR A 65 10.01 3.36 -11.78
N LEU A 66 10.71 4.49 -12.01
CA LEU A 66 10.46 5.73 -11.26
C LEU A 66 9.00 6.19 -11.31
N THR A 67 8.31 5.92 -12.43
CA THR A 67 6.88 6.23 -12.59
C THR A 67 6.00 5.36 -11.69
N ASN A 68 6.43 4.13 -11.38
CA ASN A 68 5.75 3.23 -10.46
C ASN A 68 5.84 3.74 -9.01
N ILE A 69 7.03 4.19 -8.61
CA ILE A 69 7.26 4.81 -7.29
C ILE A 69 6.29 5.96 -7.03
N LEU A 70 6.10 6.83 -8.02
CA LEU A 70 5.18 7.96 -7.90
C LEU A 70 3.72 7.51 -7.82
N THR A 71 3.32 6.52 -8.61
CA THR A 71 1.97 6.00 -8.57
C THR A 71 1.65 5.33 -7.25
N ASP A 72 2.59 4.61 -6.66
CA ASP A 72 2.36 3.87 -5.42
C ASP A 72 2.21 4.79 -4.21
N ILE A 73 2.96 5.89 -4.17
CA ILE A 73 2.71 7.00 -3.24
C ILE A 73 1.30 7.61 -3.44
N ILE A 74 0.88 7.81 -4.70
CA ILE A 74 -0.47 8.32 -5.02
C ILE A 74 -1.53 7.32 -4.54
N PHE A 75 -1.35 6.02 -4.77
CA PHE A 75 -2.27 4.97 -4.33
C PHE A 75 -2.39 4.91 -2.81
N ALA A 76 -1.30 5.10 -2.06
CA ALA A 76 -1.36 5.25 -0.61
C ALA A 76 -2.22 6.45 -0.18
N GLY A 77 -2.06 7.59 -0.86
CA GLY A 77 -2.91 8.77 -0.65
C GLY A 77 -4.38 8.52 -0.97
N LEU A 78 -4.67 7.84 -2.08
CA LEU A 78 -6.02 7.45 -2.49
C LEU A 78 -6.68 6.51 -1.48
N GLY A 79 -5.94 5.53 -0.98
CA GLY A 79 -6.40 4.63 0.09
C GLY A 79 -6.78 5.40 1.33
N PHE A 80 -5.91 6.30 1.79
CA PHE A 80 -6.20 7.16 2.94
C PHE A 80 -7.49 7.97 2.75
N TYR A 81 -7.62 8.63 1.60
CA TYR A 81 -8.80 9.44 1.29
C TYR A 81 -10.07 8.59 1.20
N PHE A 82 -9.99 7.41 0.59
CA PHE A 82 -11.12 6.49 0.47
C PHE A 82 -11.63 6.03 1.84
N PHE A 83 -10.74 5.70 2.78
CA PHE A 83 -11.16 5.38 4.15
C PHE A 83 -11.83 6.57 4.83
N ALA A 84 -11.31 7.79 4.62
CA ALA A 84 -11.89 9.00 5.19
C ALA A 84 -13.35 9.22 4.75
N LEU A 85 -13.68 8.89 3.49
CA LEU A 85 -15.05 8.94 2.96
C LEU A 85 -15.94 7.85 3.57
N ILE A 86 -15.42 6.63 3.73
CA ILE A 86 -16.13 5.51 4.35
C ILE A 86 -16.44 5.81 5.81
N GLU A 87 -15.46 6.32 6.56
CA GLU A 87 -15.63 6.66 7.98
C GLU A 87 -16.77 7.68 8.15
N LYS A 88 -16.85 8.69 7.28
CA LYS A 88 -17.90 9.71 7.33
C LYS A 88 -19.31 9.13 7.13
N THR A 89 -19.44 8.04 6.37
CA THR A 89 -20.74 7.46 5.99
C THR A 89 -21.13 6.23 6.82
N ASN A 90 -20.16 5.47 7.36
CA ASN A 90 -20.43 4.19 7.99
C ASN A 90 -19.39 3.78 9.06
N ILE A 91 -19.37 4.51 10.18
CA ILE A 91 -18.43 4.31 11.30
C ILE A 91 -18.44 2.86 11.82
N LYS A 92 -19.60 2.20 11.90
CA LYS A 92 -19.72 0.84 12.46
C LYS A 92 -18.90 -0.20 11.67
N ASN A 93 -18.75 0.01 10.36
CA ASN A 93 -18.01 -0.91 9.49
C ASN A 93 -16.50 -0.60 9.40
N SER A 94 -16.03 0.54 9.89
CA SER A 94 -14.61 0.95 9.83
C SER A 94 -13.65 -0.13 10.36
N LYS A 95 -13.97 -0.74 11.52
CA LYS A 95 -13.15 -1.79 12.13
C LYS A 95 -13.09 -3.06 11.28
N LYS A 96 -14.18 -3.43 10.59
CA LYS A 96 -14.22 -4.60 9.71
C LYS A 96 -13.37 -4.35 8.47
N ILE A 97 -13.52 -3.17 7.86
CA ILE A 97 -12.74 -2.76 6.68
C ILE A 97 -11.26 -2.74 7.01
N PHE A 98 -10.87 -2.10 8.13
CA PHE A 98 -9.50 -2.13 8.63
C PHE A 98 -8.94 -3.55 8.73
N LYS A 99 -9.67 -4.48 9.38
CA LYS A 99 -9.20 -5.87 9.54
C LYS A 99 -8.98 -6.56 8.19
N ILE A 100 -9.91 -6.39 7.25
CA ILE A 100 -9.80 -6.99 5.92
C ILE A 100 -8.61 -6.39 5.17
N SER A 101 -8.49 -5.06 5.16
CA SER A 101 -7.37 -4.35 4.53
C SER A 101 -6.03 -4.76 5.13
N PHE A 102 -5.93 -4.91 6.44
CA PHE A 102 -4.71 -5.37 7.12
C PHE A 102 -4.29 -6.76 6.68
N TRP A 103 -5.21 -7.73 6.63
CA TRP A 103 -4.86 -9.08 6.20
C TRP A 103 -4.53 -9.17 4.72
N LEU A 104 -5.25 -8.42 3.86
CA LEU A 104 -4.92 -8.33 2.44
C LEU A 104 -3.56 -7.67 2.24
N PHE A 105 -3.24 -6.63 3.00
CA PHE A 105 -1.96 -5.94 2.94
C PHE A 105 -0.80 -6.91 3.18
N ILE A 106 -0.86 -7.66 4.29
CA ILE A 106 0.13 -8.68 4.61
C ILE A 106 0.22 -9.74 3.52
N PHE A 107 -0.93 -10.22 3.04
CA PHE A 107 -0.99 -11.23 1.98
C PHE A 107 -0.28 -10.76 0.70
N PHE A 108 -0.58 -9.55 0.20
CA PHE A 108 0.05 -9.00 -0.99
C PHE A 108 1.55 -8.73 -0.81
N CYS A 109 1.97 -8.20 0.35
CA CYS A 109 3.39 -8.00 0.63
C CYS A 109 4.14 -9.34 0.60
N VAL A 110 3.63 -10.36 1.29
CA VAL A 110 4.26 -11.69 1.31
C VAL A 110 4.34 -12.28 -0.09
N LEU A 111 3.27 -12.18 -0.88
CA LEU A 111 3.28 -12.66 -2.27
C LEU A 111 4.31 -11.92 -3.14
N GLY A 112 4.38 -10.59 -3.06
CA GLY A 112 5.31 -9.80 -3.85
C GLY A 112 6.77 -10.12 -3.51
N TYR A 113 7.09 -10.20 -2.22
CA TYR A 113 8.43 -10.60 -1.78
C TYR A 113 8.78 -12.05 -2.17
N LEU A 114 7.83 -12.99 -2.10
CA LEU A 114 8.05 -14.37 -2.56
C LEU A 114 8.30 -14.42 -4.08
N ALA A 115 7.55 -13.66 -4.86
CA ALA A 115 7.74 -13.57 -6.32
C ALA A 115 9.12 -12.98 -6.67
N ALA A 116 9.52 -11.90 -6.01
CA ALA A 116 10.85 -11.30 -6.17
C ALA A 116 11.98 -12.25 -5.73
N PHE A 117 11.78 -13.01 -4.65
CA PHE A 117 12.75 -14.01 -4.19
C PHE A 117 12.93 -15.13 -5.23
N ILE A 118 11.84 -15.73 -5.73
CA ILE A 118 11.90 -16.83 -6.71
C ILE A 118 12.68 -16.42 -7.96
N ARG A 119 12.45 -15.21 -8.47
CA ARG A 119 13.18 -14.65 -9.63
C ARG A 119 14.70 -14.60 -9.43
N ASN A 120 15.18 -14.34 -8.22
CA ASN A 120 16.62 -14.19 -7.97
C ASN A 120 17.35 -15.53 -7.83
N PHE A 121 16.63 -16.65 -7.71
CA PHE A 121 17.21 -17.98 -7.51
C PHE A 121 16.97 -18.95 -8.69
N PHE A 122 16.09 -18.62 -9.63
CA PHE A 122 15.74 -19.43 -10.80
C PHE A 122 15.73 -18.57 -12.08
#